data_AF-A0A1M3CLV5-F1
#
_entry.id   AF-A0A1M3CLV5-F1
#
_cell.length_a   1.000
_cell.length_b   1.000
_cell.length_c   1.000
_cell.angle_alpha   90.00
_cell.angle_beta   90.00
_cell.angle_gamma   90.00
#
_symmetry.space_group_name_H-M   'P 1'
#
loop_
_entity.id
_entity.type
_entity.pdbx_description
1 polymer ?
#
loop_
_entity_poly.entity_id
_entity_poly.type
_entity_poly.pdbx_seq_one_letter_code
_entity_poly.pdbx_strand_id
1 'polypeptide(L)'
;MIVLIVGAIVAASLISRLIWLIARRWPDSIRKAILINVVTAVITVVGAAYSSANGGPPQFYLAFLIFGGAQLIVLTFDVFKLVMLKPSTER
;
A
#
# COMPACT_ATOMS: atom_id res chain seq x y z
N MET A 1 12.60 -16.00 1.99
CA MET A 1 11.31 -15.46 1.49
C MET A 1 10.57 -14.63 2.52
N ILE A 2 10.42 -15.08 3.79
CA ILE A 2 9.75 -14.32 4.86
C ILE A 2 10.31 -12.89 5.02
N VAL A 3 11.64 -12.73 5.03
CA VAL A 3 12.30 -11.40 5.15
C VAL A 3 11.91 -10.46 4.01
N LEU A 4 11.77 -10.96 2.77
CA LEU A 4 11.36 -10.17 1.61
C LEU A 4 9.90 -9.74 1.71
N ILE A 5 9.02 -10.64 2.19
CA ILE A 5 7.59 -10.34 2.40
C ILE A 5 7.42 -9.29 3.50
N VAL A 6 8.11 -9.46 4.63
CA VAL A 6 8.08 -8.49 5.74
C VAL A 6 8.61 -7.14 5.28
N GLY A 7 9.73 -7.12 4.55
CA GLY A 7 10.29 -5.89 3.96
C GLY A 7 9.31 -5.19 3.02
N ALA A 8 8.62 -5.96 2.15
CA ALA A 8 7.61 -5.41 1.25
C ALA A 8 6.40 -4.83 2.00
N ILE A 9 5.92 -5.50 3.05
CA ILE A 9 4.84 -4.99 3.91
C ILE A 9 5.25 -3.68 4.58
N VAL A 10 6.46 -3.62 5.13
CA VAL A 10 6.98 -2.40 5.79
C VAL A 10 7.10 -1.25 4.80
N ALA A 11 7.69 -1.49 3.62
CA ALA A 11 7.83 -0.49 2.57
C ALA A 11 6.46 0.01 2.07
N ALA A 12 5.53 -0.88 1.78
CA ALA A 12 4.17 -0.54 1.38
C ALA A 12 3.45 0.27 2.45
N SER A 13 3.60 -0.11 3.73
CA SER A 13 3.01 0.62 4.86
C SER A 13 3.57 2.04 5.00
N LEU A 14 4.88 2.21 4.82
CA LEU A 14 5.54 3.52 4.88
C LEU A 14 5.07 4.44 3.74
N ILE A 15 5.03 3.92 2.51
CA ILE A 15 4.59 4.69 1.34
C ILE A 15 3.10 5.03 1.45
N SER A 16 2.26 4.09 1.91
CA SER A 16 0.84 4.36 2.15
C SER A 16 0.66 5.49 3.17
N ARG A 17 1.39 5.46 4.30
CA ARG A 17 1.37 6.53 5.30
C ARG A 17 1.85 7.88 4.75
N LEU A 18 2.88 7.87 3.91
CA LEU A 18 3.38 9.10 3.28
C LEU A 18 2.31 9.71 2.36
N ILE A 19 1.64 8.90 1.55
CA ILE A 19 0.55 9.37 0.69
C ILE A 19 -0.64 9.83 1.53
N TRP A 20 -0.96 9.16 2.63
CA TRP A 20 -1.96 9.60 3.61
C TRP A 20 -1.65 10.99 4.19
N LEU A 21 -0.38 11.27 4.50
CA LEU A 21 0.06 12.60 4.96
C LEU A 21 -0.14 13.67 3.88
N ILE A 22 0.16 13.35 2.62
CA ILE A 22 -0.07 14.26 1.49
C ILE A 22 -1.58 14.48 1.28
N ALA A 23 -2.38 13.42 1.39
CA ALA A 23 -3.83 13.44 1.27
C ALA A 23 -4.56 13.89 2.55
N ARG A 24 -3.85 14.49 3.52
CA ARG A 24 -4.43 14.90 4.82
C ARG A 24 -5.57 15.91 4.69
N ARG A 25 -5.59 16.70 3.61
CA ARG A 25 -6.67 17.66 3.32
C ARG A 25 -7.99 17.02 2.86
N TRP A 26 -7.99 15.72 2.53
CA TRP A 26 -9.18 15.04 2.03
C TRP A 26 -9.96 14.40 3.19
N PRO A 27 -11.30 14.37 3.13
CA PRO A 27 -12.12 13.74 4.15
C PRO A 27 -11.81 12.24 4.27
N ASP A 28 -11.74 11.76 5.51
CA ASP A 28 -11.45 10.36 5.80
C ASP A 28 -12.63 9.48 5.38
N SER A 29 -12.38 8.62 4.41
CA SER A 29 -13.39 7.75 3.81
C SER A 29 -12.74 6.46 3.30
N ILE A 30 -13.54 5.41 3.19
CA ILE A 30 -13.10 4.13 2.60
C ILE A 30 -12.59 4.35 1.17
N ARG A 31 -13.25 5.23 0.39
CA ARG A 31 -12.81 5.58 -0.98
C ARG A 31 -11.41 6.19 -0.99
N LYS A 32 -11.10 7.09 -0.05
CA LYS A 32 -9.76 7.67 0.11
C LYS A 32 -8.73 6.59 0.43
N ALA A 33 -9.04 5.67 1.35
CA ALA A 33 -8.13 4.57 1.71
C ALA A 33 -7.83 3.63 0.53
N ILE A 34 -8.85 3.29 -0.26
CA ILE A 34 -8.69 2.49 -1.48
C ILE A 34 -7.81 3.22 -2.48
N LEU A 35 -8.09 4.50 -2.75
CA LEU A 35 -7.31 5.30 -3.71
C LEU A 35 -5.84 5.39 -3.31
N ILE A 36 -5.57 5.64 -2.02
CA ILE A 36 -4.20 5.72 -1.51
C ILE A 36 -3.48 4.39 -1.67
N ASN A 37 -4.13 3.26 -1.35
CA ASN A 37 -3.54 1.95 -1.53
C ASN A 37 -3.28 1.61 -3.00
N VAL A 38 -4.18 1.98 -3.92
CA VAL A 38 -3.97 1.81 -5.37
C VAL A 38 -2.75 2.60 -5.83
N VAL A 39 -2.63 3.87 -5.45
CA VAL A 39 -1.46 4.70 -5.80
C VAL A 39 -0.18 4.12 -5.20
N THR A 40 -0.23 3.68 -3.94
CA THR A 40 0.88 3.00 -3.28
C THR A 40 1.29 1.75 -4.05
N ALA A 41 0.33 0.94 -4.49
CA ALA A 41 0.56 -0.30 -5.25
C ALA A 41 1.30 -0.02 -6.55
N VAL A 42 0.86 0.99 -7.30
CA VAL A 42 1.50 1.37 -8.55
C VAL A 42 2.94 1.80 -8.30
N ILE A 43 3.17 2.66 -7.30
CA ILE A 43 4.53 3.15 -6.98
C ILE A 43 5.44 2.00 -6.56
N THR A 44 4.99 1.11 -5.67
CA THR A 44 5.81 0.00 -5.18
C THR A 44 6.09 -1.03 -6.27
N VAL A 45 5.09 -1.39 -7.08
CA VAL A 45 5.27 -2.36 -8.17
C VAL A 45 6.21 -1.81 -9.24
N VAL A 46 6.03 -0.56 -9.66
CA VAL A 46 6.90 0.08 -10.65
C VAL A 46 8.33 0.20 -10.09
N GLY A 47 8.49 0.75 -8.88
CA GLY A 47 9.81 0.90 -8.26
C GLY A 47 10.53 -0.44 -8.08
N ALA A 48 9.83 -1.48 -7.64
CA ALA A 48 10.40 -2.81 -7.47
C ALA A 48 10.72 -3.50 -8.80
N ALA A 49 9.89 -3.33 -9.83
CA ALA A 49 10.12 -3.90 -11.15
C ALA A 49 11.39 -3.36 -11.80
N TYR A 50 11.62 -2.04 -11.69
CA TYR A 50 12.85 -1.40 -12.19
C TYR A 50 14.06 -1.69 -11.31
N SER A 51 13.90 -1.73 -9.99
CA SER A 51 14.98 -2.08 -9.06
C SER A 51 15.48 -3.52 -9.27
N SER A 52 14.55 -4.44 -9.55
CA SER A 52 14.87 -5.87 -9.78
C SER A 52 15.38 -6.17 -11.19
N ALA A 53 15.44 -5.16 -12.06
CA ALA A 53 15.80 -5.33 -13.46
C ALA A 53 17.28 -5.69 -13.66
N ASN A 54 18.19 -5.26 -12.75
CA ASN A 54 19.64 -5.55 -12.79
C ASN A 54 20.28 -5.40 -14.19
N GLY A 55 19.92 -4.35 -14.94
CA GLY A 55 20.40 -4.10 -16.30
C GLY A 55 19.63 -4.81 -17.42
N GLY A 56 18.68 -5.68 -17.07
CA GLY A 56 17.72 -6.31 -17.97
C GLY A 56 16.35 -5.61 -18.01
N PRO A 57 15.33 -6.24 -18.61
CA PRO A 57 13.98 -5.70 -18.64
C PRO A 57 13.31 -5.71 -17.25
N PRO A 58 12.41 -4.74 -16.97
CA PRO A 58 11.72 -4.64 -15.69
C PRO A 58 10.88 -5.88 -15.36
N GLN A 59 11.04 -6.40 -14.15
CA GLN A 59 10.42 -7.65 -13.72
C GLN A 59 9.07 -7.42 -13.02
N PHE A 60 8.08 -6.95 -13.78
CA PHE A 60 6.75 -6.61 -13.23
C PHE A 60 6.02 -7.79 -12.60
N TYR A 61 6.18 -9.00 -13.14
CA TYR A 61 5.53 -10.20 -12.60
C TYR A 61 5.98 -10.50 -11.16
N LEU A 62 7.29 -10.48 -10.91
CA LEU A 62 7.85 -10.71 -9.58
C LEU A 62 7.50 -9.57 -8.60
N ALA A 63 7.56 -8.33 -9.07
CA ALA A 63 7.16 -7.16 -8.29
C ALA A 63 5.68 -7.23 -7.87
N PHE A 64 4.79 -7.61 -8.79
CA PHE A 64 3.37 -7.76 -8.50
C PHE A 64 3.09 -8.91 -7.53
N LEU A 65 3.81 -10.04 -7.65
CA LEU A 65 3.60 -11.20 -6.77
C LEU A 65 3.99 -10.88 -5.31
N ILE A 66 5.06 -10.12 -5.12
CA ILE A 66 5.55 -9.72 -3.78
C ILE A 66 4.73 -8.56 -3.22
N PHE A 67 4.58 -7.47 -3.97
CA PHE A 67 3.93 -6.25 -3.49
C PHE A 67 2.41 -6.31 -3.59
N GLY A 68 1.83 -7.04 -4.55
CA GLY A 68 0.38 -7.19 -4.67
C GLY A 68 -0.21 -7.86 -3.43
N GLY A 69 0.40 -8.94 -2.95
CA GLY A 69 0.00 -9.61 -1.71
C GLY A 69 0.18 -8.71 -0.47
N ALA A 70 1.32 -8.02 -0.37
CA ALA A 70 1.58 -7.08 0.72
C ALA A 70 0.56 -5.92 0.75
N GLN A 71 0.18 -5.39 -0.42
CA GLN A 71 -0.79 -4.29 -0.51
C GLN A 71 -2.19 -4.70 -0.08
N LEU A 72 -2.62 -5.93 -0.34
CA LEU A 72 -3.91 -6.42 0.15
C LEU A 72 -3.97 -6.45 1.68
N ILE A 73 -2.86 -6.81 2.33
CA ILE A 73 -2.75 -6.80 3.80
C ILE A 73 -2.82 -5.36 4.32
N VAL A 74 -2.06 -4.44 3.70
CA VAL A 74 -2.05 -3.01 4.09
C VAL A 74 -3.42 -2.37 3.89
N LEU A 75 -4.08 -2.60 2.76
CA LEU A 75 -5.42 -2.11 2.48
C LEU A 75 -6.44 -2.63 3.51
N THR A 76 -6.38 -3.92 3.83
CA THR A 76 -7.26 -4.52 4.83
C THR A 76 -7.09 -3.83 6.18
N PHE A 77 -5.85 -3.56 6.58
CA PHE A 77 -5.54 -2.88 7.83
C PHE A 77 -6.01 -1.40 7.83
N ASP A 78 -5.81 -0.68 6.73
CA ASP A 78 -6.25 0.71 6.58
C ASP A 78 -7.78 0.83 6.63
N VAL A 79 -8.49 -0.06 5.94
CA VAL A 79 -9.96 -0.12 5.97
C VAL A 79 -10.45 -0.52 7.36
N PHE A 80 -9.85 -1.54 7.99
CA PHE A 80 -10.23 -1.97 9.33
C PHE A 80 -10.05 -0.85 10.36
N LYS A 81 -8.94 -0.10 10.31
CA LYS A 81 -8.73 1.09 11.13
C LYS A 81 -9.82 2.14 10.91
N LEU A 82 -10.17 2.42 9.66
CA LEU A 82 -11.23 3.39 9.34
C LEU A 82 -12.59 2.97 9.89
N VAL A 83 -12.90 1.66 9.85
CA VAL A 83 -14.15 1.12 10.37
C VAL A 83 -14.17 1.10 11.91
N MET A 84 -13.08 0.68 12.55
CA MET A 84 -12.97 0.64 14.02
C MET A 84 -12.86 2.03 14.66
N LEU A 85 -12.17 2.96 14.02
CA LEU A 85 -11.98 4.32 14.52
C LEU A 85 -13.12 5.27 14.14
N LYS A 86 -14.11 4.82 13.38
CA LYS A 86 -15.35 5.58 13.22
C LYS A 86 -16.06 5.54 14.57
N PRO A 87 -16.05 6.62 15.38
CA PRO A 87 -16.77 6.58 16.64
C PRO A 87 -18.25 6.39 16.32
N SER A 88 -18.90 5.52 17.09
CA SER A 88 -20.35 5.47 17.21
C SER A 88 -20.83 6.75 17.89
N THR A 89 -20.63 7.91 17.27
CA THR A 89 -21.27 9.16 17.67
C THR A 89 -22.52 9.31 16.84
N GLU A 90 -23.48 8.43 17.09
CA GLU A 90 -24.91 8.62 16.85
C GLU A 90 -25.62 7.32 17.24
N ARG A 91 -25.99 7.22 18.52
CA ARG A 91 -27.35 6.91 19.00
C ARG A 91 -27.37 6.90 20.52
#